data_AF-A0A2N3FRJ3-F1
#
_entry.id   AF-A0A2N3FRJ3-F1
#
_cell.length_a   1.000
_cell.length_b   1.000
_cell.length_c   1.000
_cell.angle_alpha   90.00
_cell.angle_beta   90.00
_cell.angle_gamma   90.00
#
_symmetry.space_group_name_H-M   'P 1'
#
loop_
_entity.id
_entity.type
_entity.pdbx_description
1 polymer ?
#
loop_
_entity_poly.entity_id
_entity_poly.type
_entity_poly.pdbx_seq_one_letter_code
_entity_poly.pdbx_strand_id
1 'polypeptide(L)'
;AALGLSELILGRGSIAAWLASMPIASAATESGALPWTKMPSTFAMLRLFGASVEWAYAGYAVVAVAAAAAVWLVWRRTDSVALRGAVLMTATFLANPHVHDYDLAWLAFPIAWLAIGGLANGWRRGDREVLVAAWLLPALSTAIATATQLQIGPIVLGALTWIALRRVWPGPAEVSAGSTPPGRALPGSSPPA
;
A
#
# COMPACT_ATOMS: atom_id res chain seq x y z
N ALA A 1 9.02 -15.19 23.19
CA ALA A 1 10.39 -14.88 23.67
C ALA A 1 10.59 -13.38 23.89
N ALA A 2 10.46 -12.52 22.87
CA ALA A 2 10.73 -11.08 23.00
C ALA A 2 9.83 -10.32 24.01
N LEU A 3 8.52 -10.60 24.04
CA LEU A 3 7.61 -9.98 25.02
C LEU A 3 7.97 -10.32 26.48
N GLY A 4 8.31 -11.58 26.74
CA GLY A 4 8.75 -12.01 28.08
C GLY A 4 10.08 -11.38 28.50
N LEU A 5 11.00 -11.17 27.55
CA LEU A 5 12.27 -10.48 27.83
C LEU A 5 12.06 -8.98 28.08
N SER A 6 11.18 -8.33 27.32
CA SER A 6 10.79 -6.93 27.53
C SER A 6 10.19 -6.71 28.92
N GLU A 7 9.25 -7.59 29.32
CA GLU A 7 8.61 -7.58 30.64
C GLU A 7 9.59 -7.78 31.80
N LEU A 8 10.64 -8.59 31.60
CA LEU A 8 11.68 -8.79 32.60
C LEU A 8 12.57 -7.55 32.77
N ILE A 9 12.83 -6.80 31.70
CA ILE A 9 13.72 -5.63 31.70
C ILE A 9 12.99 -4.36 32.15
N LEU A 10 11.80 -4.12 31.62
CA LEU A 10 11.02 -2.89 31.86
C LEU A 10 10.04 -3.03 33.03
N GLY A 11 9.75 -4.27 33.43
CA GLY A 11 8.82 -4.60 34.50
C GLY A 11 7.38 -4.78 34.00
N ARG A 12 6.60 -5.54 34.78
CA ARG A 12 5.20 -5.90 34.46
C ARG A 12 4.22 -4.71 34.39
N GLY A 13 4.64 -3.55 34.89
CA GLY A 13 3.86 -2.32 34.84
C GLY A 13 3.83 -1.67 33.46
N SER A 14 4.81 -1.95 32.58
CA SER A 14 4.96 -1.23 31.32
C SER A 14 3.86 -1.53 30.31
N ILE A 15 3.46 -2.81 30.14
CA ILE A 15 2.34 -3.16 29.26
C ILE A 15 1.02 -2.58 29.80
N ALA A 16 0.80 -2.65 31.12
CA ALA A 16 -0.40 -2.09 31.74
C ALA A 16 -0.48 -0.56 31.56
N ALA A 17 0.63 0.15 31.77
CA ALA A 17 0.71 1.60 31.55
C ALA A 17 0.52 2.00 30.09
N TRP A 18 1.06 1.21 29.15
CA TRP A 18 0.84 1.42 27.72
C TRP A 18 -0.62 1.19 27.31
N LEU A 19 -1.27 0.14 27.83
CA LEU A 19 -2.71 -0.08 27.60
C LEU A 19 -3.53 1.07 28.18
N ALA A 20 -3.16 1.57 29.36
CA ALA A 20 -3.83 2.71 30.00
C ALA A 20 -3.65 4.04 29.22
N SER A 21 -2.64 4.17 28.36
CA SER A 21 -2.41 5.38 27.55
C SER A 21 -3.13 5.36 26.20
N MET A 22 -3.64 4.21 25.74
CA MET A 22 -4.39 4.11 24.47
C MET A 22 -5.57 5.09 24.37
N PRO A 23 -6.43 5.26 25.39
CA PRO A 23 -7.51 6.23 25.33
C PRO A 23 -7.03 7.67 25.12
N ILE A 24 -5.84 8.02 25.61
CA ILE A 24 -5.26 9.36 25.43
C ILE A 24 -4.91 9.58 23.96
N ALA A 25 -4.29 8.59 23.30
CA ALA A 25 -3.95 8.65 21.89
C ALA A 25 -5.20 8.70 20.99
N SER A 26 -6.23 7.91 21.32
CA SER A 26 -7.52 7.94 20.64
C SER A 26 -8.20 9.30 20.80
N ALA A 27 -8.31 9.83 22.02
CA ALA A 27 -8.91 11.13 22.27
C ALA A 27 -8.16 12.28 21.56
N ALA A 28 -6.83 12.25 21.54
CA ALA A 28 -6.03 13.25 20.83
C ALA A 28 -6.25 13.19 19.31
N THR A 29 -6.46 11.98 18.76
CA THR A 29 -6.78 11.77 17.35
C THR A 29 -8.22 12.17 17.03
N GLU A 30 -9.19 11.87 17.88
CA GLU A 30 -10.62 12.16 17.65
C GLU A 30 -10.94 13.66 17.76
N SER A 31 -10.27 14.35 18.68
CA SER A 31 -10.42 15.79 18.94
C SER A 31 -9.66 16.67 17.95
N GLY A 32 -8.70 16.12 17.19
CA GLY A 32 -7.83 16.90 16.31
C GLY A 32 -6.72 17.65 17.05
N ALA A 33 -6.47 17.32 18.33
CA ALA A 33 -5.29 17.79 19.05
C ALA A 33 -3.98 17.38 18.34
N LEU A 34 -4.02 16.25 17.62
CA LEU A 34 -3.07 15.92 16.58
C LEU A 34 -3.59 16.41 15.22
N PRO A 35 -2.81 17.19 14.45
CA PRO A 35 -3.26 17.71 13.17
C PRO A 35 -3.61 16.59 12.18
N TRP A 36 -4.89 16.45 11.83
CA TRP A 36 -5.35 15.45 10.84
C TRP A 36 -4.68 15.62 9.47
N THR A 37 -4.23 16.82 9.13
CA THR A 37 -3.48 17.07 7.89
C THR A 37 -2.15 16.32 7.84
N LYS A 38 -1.54 15.98 8.98
CA LYS A 38 -0.32 15.17 9.08
C LYS A 38 -0.59 13.67 9.18
N MET A 39 -1.84 13.26 9.18
CA MET A 39 -2.26 11.87 9.36
C MET A 39 -2.76 11.31 8.03
N PRO A 40 -1.95 10.57 7.26
CA PRO A 40 -2.32 10.00 5.96
C PRO A 40 -3.29 8.81 6.07
N SER A 41 -4.31 8.90 6.92
CA SER A 41 -5.26 7.84 7.24
C SER A 41 -6.67 8.12 6.72
N THR A 42 -7.46 7.07 6.48
CA THR A 42 -8.86 7.19 6.06
C THR A 42 -9.69 7.92 7.12
N PHE A 43 -9.41 7.65 8.39
CA PHE A 43 -10.04 8.33 9.52
C PHE A 43 -9.81 9.85 9.43
N ALA A 44 -8.55 10.28 9.33
CA ALA A 44 -8.20 11.69 9.25
C ALA A 44 -8.79 12.38 8.01
N MET A 45 -8.82 11.70 6.86
CA MET A 45 -9.48 12.20 5.64
C MET A 45 -10.96 12.51 5.89
N LEU A 46 -11.69 11.58 6.51
CA LEU A 46 -13.11 11.75 6.79
C LEU A 46 -13.35 12.85 7.84
N ARG A 47 -12.47 12.96 8.85
CA ARG A 47 -12.53 14.03 9.85
C ARG A 47 -12.28 15.42 9.23
N LEU A 48 -11.35 15.53 8.28
CA LEU A 48 -11.13 16.77 7.51
C LEU A 48 -12.36 17.17 6.67
N PHE A 49 -13.15 16.20 6.21
CA PHE A 49 -14.43 16.45 5.54
C PHE A 49 -15.61 16.70 6.49
N GLY A 50 -15.37 16.76 7.80
CA GLY A 50 -16.39 17.06 8.79
C GLY A 50 -17.26 15.86 9.18
N ALA A 51 -16.91 14.64 8.78
CA ALA A 51 -17.62 13.44 9.25
C ALA A 51 -17.46 13.31 10.77
N SER A 52 -18.51 12.81 11.46
CA SER A 52 -18.42 12.53 12.90
C SER A 52 -17.40 11.43 13.20
N VAL A 53 -17.02 11.27 14.46
CA VAL A 53 -16.03 10.26 14.88
C VAL A 53 -16.50 8.85 14.51
N GLU A 54 -17.79 8.56 14.73
CA GLU A 54 -18.41 7.26 14.44
C GLU A 54 -18.37 6.95 12.94
N TRP A 55 -18.71 7.93 12.08
CA TRP A 55 -18.65 7.77 10.63
C TRP A 55 -17.23 7.68 10.10
N ALA A 56 -16.29 8.41 10.70
CA ALA A 56 -14.87 8.31 10.35
C ALA A 56 -14.32 6.91 10.68
N TYR A 57 -14.66 6.35 11.83
CA TYR A 57 -14.29 4.98 12.19
C TYR A 57 -14.99 3.93 11.30
N ALA A 58 -16.27 4.12 10.97
CA ALA A 58 -16.98 3.22 10.06
C ALA A 58 -16.32 3.17 8.67
N GLY A 59 -16.01 4.33 8.09
CA GLY A 59 -15.31 4.40 6.80
C GLY A 59 -13.90 3.83 6.86
N TYR A 60 -13.15 4.11 7.93
CA TYR A 60 -11.86 3.46 8.19
C TYR A 60 -11.98 1.93 8.29
N ALA A 61 -12.97 1.40 9.01
CA ALA A 61 -13.15 -0.04 9.19
C ALA A 61 -13.40 -0.75 7.85
N VAL A 62 -14.18 -0.15 6.95
CA VAL A 62 -14.38 -0.67 5.59
C VAL A 62 -13.05 -0.78 4.83
N VAL A 63 -12.23 0.28 4.88
CA VAL A 63 -10.91 0.28 4.22
C VAL A 63 -9.96 -0.74 4.86
N ALA A 64 -9.96 -0.87 6.19
CA ALA A 64 -9.13 -1.83 6.91
C ALA A 64 -9.50 -3.28 6.57
N VAL A 65 -10.80 -3.61 6.48
CA VAL A 65 -11.28 -4.93 6.06
C VAL A 65 -10.89 -5.23 4.61
N ALA A 66 -11.04 -4.26 3.71
CA ALA A 66 -10.62 -4.42 2.31
C ALA A 66 -9.11 -4.65 2.19
N ALA A 67 -8.30 -3.93 2.97
CA ALA A 67 -6.86 -4.10 3.02
C ALA A 67 -6.47 -5.49 3.56
N ALA A 68 -7.11 -5.95 4.64
CA ALA A 68 -6.91 -7.30 5.18
C ALA A 68 -7.29 -8.39 4.16
N ALA A 69 -8.39 -8.21 3.43
CA ALA A 69 -8.80 -9.12 2.36
C ALA A 69 -7.75 -9.16 1.22
N ALA A 70 -7.17 -8.02 0.85
CA ALA A 70 -6.10 -7.96 -0.15
C ALA A 70 -4.86 -8.76 0.30
N VAL A 71 -4.44 -8.60 1.55
CA VAL A 71 -3.33 -9.40 2.14
C VAL A 71 -3.65 -10.89 2.04
N TRP A 72 -4.83 -11.30 2.52
CA TRP A 72 -5.25 -12.70 2.48
C TRP A 72 -5.24 -13.28 1.06
N LEU A 73 -5.80 -12.55 0.10
CA LEU A 73 -5.86 -12.96 -1.31
C LEU A 73 -4.47 -13.14 -1.92
N VAL A 74 -3.56 -12.17 -1.73
CA VAL A 74 -2.19 -12.26 -2.23
C VAL A 74 -1.49 -13.47 -1.61
N TRP A 75 -1.57 -13.63 -0.30
CA TRP A 75 -0.89 -14.71 0.41
C TRP A 75 -1.37 -16.10 -0.04
N ARG A 76 -2.66 -16.24 -0.34
CA ARG A 76 -3.27 -17.47 -0.87
C ARG A 76 -2.87 -17.80 -2.31
N ARG A 77 -2.32 -16.85 -3.06
CA ARG A 77 -2.13 -16.96 -4.53
C ARG A 77 -0.68 -16.86 -4.99
N THR A 78 0.24 -16.43 -4.13
CA THR A 78 1.66 -16.35 -4.47
C THR A 78 2.53 -16.69 -3.28
N ASP A 79 3.67 -17.33 -3.53
CA ASP A 79 4.76 -17.53 -2.56
C ASP A 79 5.84 -16.45 -2.64
N SER A 80 5.67 -15.44 -3.49
CA SER A 80 6.58 -14.30 -3.57
C SER A 80 6.59 -13.51 -2.27
N VAL A 81 7.71 -13.60 -1.53
CA VAL A 81 7.95 -12.84 -0.30
C VAL A 81 7.84 -11.33 -0.56
N ALA A 82 8.31 -10.86 -1.71
CA ALA A 82 8.25 -9.46 -2.11
C ALA A 82 6.80 -8.95 -2.22
N LEU A 83 5.90 -9.71 -2.89
CA LEU A 83 4.49 -9.33 -2.99
C LEU A 83 3.75 -9.45 -1.65
N ARG A 84 4.02 -10.51 -0.89
CA ARG A 84 3.45 -10.70 0.45
C ARG A 84 3.86 -9.58 1.41
N GLY A 85 5.13 -9.16 1.37
CA GLY A 85 5.66 -8.05 2.16
C GLY A 85 5.10 -6.70 1.72
N ALA A 86 5.03 -6.45 0.41
CA ALA A 86 4.50 -5.20 -0.13
C ALA A 86 3.02 -4.98 0.23
N VAL A 87 2.17 -6.01 0.03
CA VAL A 87 0.74 -5.91 0.38
C VAL A 87 0.55 -5.81 1.88
N LEU A 88 1.31 -6.55 2.69
CA LEU A 88 1.19 -6.52 4.14
C LEU A 88 1.52 -5.12 4.67
N MET A 89 2.63 -4.53 4.25
CA MET A 89 3.04 -3.25 4.80
C MET A 89 2.13 -2.10 4.35
N THR A 90 1.67 -2.12 3.09
CA THR A 90 0.70 -1.13 2.60
C THR A 90 -0.66 -1.27 3.29
N ALA A 91 -1.12 -2.49 3.54
CA ALA A 91 -2.32 -2.76 4.31
C ALA A 91 -2.19 -2.32 5.78
N THR A 92 -1.02 -2.48 6.41
CA THR A 92 -0.77 -2.00 7.79
C THR A 92 -0.99 -0.50 7.91
N PHE A 93 -0.54 0.29 6.92
CA PHE A 93 -0.82 1.72 6.91
C PHE A 93 -2.32 2.02 6.77
N LEU A 94 -3.01 1.35 5.85
CA LEU A 94 -4.45 1.52 5.64
C LEU A 94 -5.28 1.09 6.86
N ALA A 95 -4.80 0.10 7.61
CA ALA A 95 -5.40 -0.42 8.83
C ALA A 95 -4.94 0.32 10.10
N ASN A 96 -4.25 1.45 9.99
CA ASN A 96 -3.85 2.26 11.15
C ASN A 96 -4.52 3.65 11.09
N PRO A 97 -5.49 3.96 11.99
CA PRO A 97 -6.13 5.28 12.00
C PRO A 97 -5.17 6.38 12.51
N HIS A 98 -4.10 5.99 13.22
CA HIS A 98 -3.10 6.86 13.84
C HIS A 98 -1.81 7.01 13.03
N VAL A 99 -1.75 6.53 11.78
CA VAL A 99 -0.56 6.72 10.93
C VAL A 99 -0.26 8.21 10.75
N HIS A 100 1.02 8.56 10.81
CA HIS A 100 1.53 9.91 10.59
C HIS A 100 2.45 9.97 9.37
N ASP A 101 2.67 11.17 8.86
CA ASP A 101 3.53 11.44 7.71
C ASP A 101 4.96 10.88 7.84
N TYR A 102 5.54 10.89 9.05
CA TYR A 102 6.86 10.30 9.29
C TYR A 102 6.90 8.78 9.12
N ASP A 103 5.78 8.07 9.35
CA ASP A 103 5.71 6.63 9.16
C ASP A 103 5.83 6.25 7.67
N LEU A 104 5.45 7.16 6.76
CA LEU A 104 5.50 6.94 5.32
C LEU A 104 6.93 6.74 4.79
N ALA A 105 7.97 7.04 5.57
CA ALA A 105 9.35 6.68 5.23
C ALA A 105 9.50 5.16 4.96
N TRP A 106 8.71 4.33 5.64
CA TRP A 106 8.69 2.88 5.42
C TRP A 106 8.11 2.48 4.07
N LEU A 107 7.50 3.38 3.28
CA LEU A 107 7.08 3.07 1.91
C LEU A 107 8.24 2.71 0.97
N ALA A 108 9.49 3.02 1.34
CA ALA A 108 10.66 2.62 0.58
C ALA A 108 10.69 1.10 0.26
N PHE A 109 10.27 0.25 1.20
CA PHE A 109 10.30 -1.20 1.00
C PHE A 109 9.23 -1.72 0.01
N PRO A 110 7.91 -1.43 0.14
CA PRO A 110 6.92 -1.86 -0.83
C PRO A 110 7.20 -1.25 -2.20
N ILE A 111 7.70 -0.02 -2.27
CA ILE A 111 8.12 0.59 -3.53
C ILE A 111 9.26 -0.23 -4.16
N ALA A 112 10.30 -0.56 -3.40
CA ALA A 112 11.43 -1.35 -3.90
C ALA A 112 11.00 -2.76 -4.36
N TRP A 113 10.22 -3.48 -3.56
CA TRP A 113 9.73 -4.82 -3.92
C TRP A 113 8.89 -4.82 -5.20
N LEU A 114 7.97 -3.86 -5.32
CA LEU A 114 7.12 -3.74 -6.51
C LEU A 114 7.92 -3.26 -7.73
N ALA A 115 8.90 -2.37 -7.53
CA ALA A 115 9.77 -1.92 -8.61
C ALA A 115 10.66 -3.05 -9.15
N ILE A 116 11.31 -3.83 -8.28
CA ILE A 116 12.08 -5.01 -8.66
C ILE A 116 11.19 -6.01 -9.40
N GLY A 117 9.97 -6.25 -8.88
CA GLY A 117 8.99 -7.11 -9.53
C GLY A 117 8.58 -6.62 -10.92
N GLY A 118 8.44 -5.30 -11.10
CA GLY A 118 8.14 -4.67 -12.39
C GLY A 118 9.31 -4.71 -13.37
N LEU A 119 10.55 -4.57 -12.89
CA LEU A 119 11.76 -4.71 -13.71
C LEU A 119 11.96 -6.16 -14.19
N ALA A 120 11.71 -7.15 -13.32
CA ALA A 120 11.92 -8.56 -13.63
C ALA A 120 10.79 -9.17 -14.48
N ASN A 121 9.54 -8.79 -14.23
CA ASN A 121 8.35 -9.43 -14.83
C ASN A 121 7.54 -8.51 -15.74
N GLY A 122 8.08 -7.33 -16.08
CA GLY A 122 7.39 -6.31 -16.86
C GLY A 122 6.46 -5.42 -16.02
N TRP A 123 6.23 -4.23 -16.57
CA TRP A 123 5.37 -3.20 -15.99
C TRP A 123 3.94 -3.34 -16.51
N ARG A 124 2.95 -3.23 -15.62
CA ARG A 124 1.55 -3.09 -16.00
C ARG A 124 1.16 -1.61 -15.96
N ARG A 125 0.17 -1.22 -16.79
CA ARG A 125 -0.35 0.16 -16.86
C ARG A 125 -0.63 0.73 -15.46
N GLY A 126 -0.08 1.89 -15.14
CA GLY A 126 -0.26 2.55 -13.85
C GLY A 126 0.73 2.15 -12.75
N ASP A 127 1.56 1.12 -12.91
CA ASP A 127 2.50 0.71 -11.85
C ASP A 127 3.49 1.83 -11.53
N ARG A 128 4.13 2.41 -12.55
CA ARG A 128 5.20 3.38 -12.36
C ARG A 128 4.65 4.67 -11.76
N GLU A 129 3.50 5.10 -12.23
CA GLU A 129 2.80 6.30 -11.78
C GLU A 129 2.41 6.18 -10.30
N VAL A 130 1.89 5.01 -9.89
CA VAL A 130 1.55 4.75 -8.48
C VAL A 130 2.81 4.69 -7.60
N LEU A 131 3.91 4.10 -8.09
CA LEU A 131 5.17 4.08 -7.34
C LEU A 131 5.76 5.48 -7.16
N VAL A 132 5.71 6.33 -8.19
CA VAL A 132 6.15 7.74 -8.09
C VAL A 132 5.26 8.50 -7.11
N ALA A 133 3.93 8.33 -7.19
CA ALA A 133 3.00 8.95 -6.26
C ALA A 133 3.28 8.51 -4.80
N ALA A 134 3.53 7.22 -4.58
CA ALA A 134 3.87 6.69 -3.26
C ALA A 134 5.22 7.23 -2.75
N TRP A 135 6.20 7.41 -3.63
CA TRP A 135 7.50 7.97 -3.27
C TRP A 135 7.42 9.46 -2.89
N LEU A 136 6.56 10.23 -3.56
CA LEU A 136 6.33 11.65 -3.25
C LEU A 136 5.41 11.87 -2.04
N LEU A 137 4.64 10.86 -1.64
CA LEU A 137 3.62 10.97 -0.59
C LEU A 137 4.14 11.51 0.76
N PRO A 138 5.31 11.09 1.29
CA PRO A 138 5.84 11.63 2.55
C PRO A 138 6.10 13.14 2.50
N ALA A 139 6.53 13.65 1.33
CA ALA A 139 6.86 15.06 1.16
C ALA A 139 5.62 15.93 0.89
N LEU A 140 4.61 15.39 0.21
CA LEU A 140 3.50 16.19 -0.30
C LEU A 140 2.18 16.04 0.46
N SER A 141 1.96 14.92 1.16
CA SER A 141 0.67 14.62 1.82
C SER A 141 0.19 15.74 2.75
N THR A 142 1.03 16.16 3.69
CA THR A 142 0.71 17.22 4.65
C THR A 142 0.44 18.57 3.98
N ALA A 143 1.24 18.94 2.97
CA ALA A 143 1.06 20.20 2.25
C ALA A 143 -0.28 20.22 1.47
N ILE A 144 -0.59 19.13 0.77
CA ILE A 144 -1.84 18.98 0.01
C ILE A 144 -3.05 18.98 0.96
N ALA A 145 -3.00 18.20 2.05
CA ALA A 145 -4.08 18.16 3.03
C ALA A 145 -4.31 19.52 3.70
N THR A 146 -3.24 20.26 3.99
CA THR A 146 -3.35 21.62 4.54
C THR A 146 -4.03 22.58 3.55
N ALA A 147 -3.64 22.52 2.27
CA ALA A 147 -4.18 23.41 1.24
C ALA A 147 -5.61 23.06 0.79
N THR A 148 -5.98 21.78 0.78
CA THR A 148 -7.21 21.30 0.13
C THR A 148 -8.19 20.61 1.08
N GLN A 149 -7.78 20.31 2.31
CA GLN A 149 -8.47 19.43 3.26
C GLN A 149 -8.63 17.98 2.75
N LEU A 150 -8.10 17.63 1.57
CA LEU A 150 -8.08 16.27 1.05
C LEU A 150 -6.78 15.58 1.47
N GLN A 151 -6.91 14.53 2.27
CA GLN A 151 -5.79 13.66 2.61
C GLN A 151 -5.58 12.61 1.52
N ILE A 152 -4.52 12.75 0.73
CA ILE A 152 -4.23 11.85 -0.41
C ILE A 152 -3.63 10.49 0.00
N GLY A 153 -3.19 10.36 1.26
CA GLY A 153 -2.56 9.15 1.80
C GLY A 153 -3.34 7.85 1.53
N PRO A 154 -4.61 7.74 1.97
CA PRO A 154 -5.42 6.54 1.76
C PRO A 154 -5.60 6.15 0.30
N ILE A 155 -5.67 7.14 -0.59
CA ILE A 155 -5.85 6.93 -2.04
C ILE A 155 -4.59 6.31 -2.63
N VAL A 156 -3.42 6.89 -2.34
CA VAL A 156 -2.13 6.39 -2.84
C VAL A 156 -1.78 5.03 -2.23
N LEU A 157 -2.01 4.83 -0.94
CA LEU A 157 -1.82 3.55 -0.26
C LEU A 157 -2.77 2.47 -0.80
N GLY A 158 -4.03 2.82 -1.05
CA GLY A 158 -5.01 1.94 -1.69
C GLY A 158 -4.58 1.55 -3.11
N ALA A 159 -4.10 2.51 -3.90
CA ALA A 159 -3.55 2.25 -5.23
C ALA A 159 -2.32 1.34 -5.17
N LEU A 160 -1.42 1.55 -4.21
CA LEU A 160 -0.22 0.72 -4.02
C LEU A 160 -0.59 -0.72 -3.63
N THR A 161 -1.55 -0.88 -2.72
CA THR A 161 -2.14 -2.17 -2.34
C THR A 161 -2.78 -2.85 -3.55
N TRP A 162 -3.52 -2.10 -4.36
CA TRP A 162 -4.18 -2.59 -5.57
C TRP A 162 -3.18 -3.09 -6.62
N ILE A 163 -2.08 -2.35 -6.87
CA ILE A 163 -1.08 -2.82 -7.84
C ILE A 163 -0.31 -4.05 -7.33
N ALA A 164 -0.17 -4.24 -6.02
CA ALA A 164 0.34 -5.50 -5.46
C ALA A 164 -0.68 -6.63 -5.65
N LEU A 165 -1.95 -6.37 -5.33
CA LEU A 165 -3.04 -7.33 -5.45
C LEU A 165 -3.21 -7.83 -6.88
N ARG A 166 -3.26 -6.94 -7.89
CA ARG A 166 -3.47 -7.34 -9.29
C ARG A 166 -2.39 -8.29 -9.81
N ARG A 167 -1.18 -8.28 -9.24
CA ARG A 167 -0.05 -9.12 -9.68
C ARG A 167 -0.31 -10.61 -9.49
N VAL A 168 -1.24 -11.00 -8.62
CA VAL A 168 -1.61 -12.42 -8.42
C VAL A 168 -2.69 -12.93 -9.39
N TRP A 169 -3.15 -12.08 -10.32
CA TRP A 169 -3.99 -12.48 -11.45
C TRP A 169 -3.24 -12.34 -12.79
N PRO A 170 -3.58 -13.17 -13.79
CA PRO A 170 -3.05 -13.03 -15.14
C PRO A 170 -3.28 -11.61 -15.66
N GLY A 171 -2.24 -11.01 -16.26
CA GLY A 171 -2.43 -9.79 -17.04
C GLY A 171 -3.25 -10.09 -18.30
N PRO A 172 -3.86 -9.07 -18.92
CA PRO A 172 -4.36 -9.23 -20.28
C PRO A 172 -3.22 -9.80 -21.13
N ALA A 173 -3.47 -10.88 -21.86
CA ALA A 173 -2.51 -11.37 -22.84
C ALA A 173 -2.21 -10.20 -23.78
N GLU A 174 -0.97 -9.71 -23.80
CA GLU A 174 -0.51 -8.95 -24.94
C GLU A 174 -0.66 -9.89 -26.13
N VAL A 175 -1.59 -9.55 -27.03
CA VAL A 175 -1.67 -10.17 -28.35
C VAL A 175 -0.30 -9.95 -28.96
N SER A 176 0.53 -10.99 -28.92
CA SER A 176 1.85 -10.98 -29.52
C SER A 176 1.66 -10.59 -30.98
N ALA A 177 2.03 -9.35 -31.30
CA ALA A 177 1.94 -8.84 -32.65
C ALA A 177 2.83 -9.73 -33.53
N GLY A 178 2.19 -10.51 -34.40
CA GLY A 178 2.81 -11.16 -35.54
C GLY A 178 3.75 -12.31 -35.21
N SER A 179 3.20 -13.51 -35.07
CA SER A 179 3.85 -14.67 -35.67
C SER A 179 4.10 -14.34 -37.16
N THR A 180 5.35 -14.07 -37.53
CA THR A 180 5.77 -14.07 -38.93
C THR A 180 5.28 -15.39 -39.56
N PRO A 181 4.48 -15.39 -40.63
CA PRO A 181 4.11 -16.62 -41.30
C PRO A 181 5.38 -17.32 -41.78
N PRO A 182 5.51 -18.65 -41.67
CA PRO A 182 6.65 -19.35 -42.23
C PRO A 182 6.75 -19.02 -43.72
N GLY A 183 7.96 -18.64 -44.14
CA GLY A 183 8.26 -18.15 -45.47
C GLY A 183 7.70 -19.07 -46.54
N ARG A 184 6.95 -18.49 -47.47
CA ARG A 184 6.59 -19.14 -48.73
C ARG A 184 7.89 -19.36 -49.50
N ALA A 185 8.38 -20.60 -49.49
CA ALA A 185 9.48 -21.01 -50.36
C ALA A 185 9.11 -20.67 -51.81
N LEU A 186 9.92 -19.83 -52.46
CA LEU A 186 9.81 -19.59 -53.89
C LEU A 186 10.33 -20.85 -54.61
N PRO A 187 9.54 -21.49 -55.48
CA PRO A 187 10.02 -22.59 -56.29
C PRO A 187 10.87 -22.04 -57.44
N GLY A 188 12.13 -22.47 -57.51
CA GLY A 188 12.93 -22.40 -58.73
C GLY A 188 14.23 -21.62 -58.62
N SER A 189 15.30 -22.30 -58.21
CA SER A 189 16.63 -22.04 -58.76
C SER A 189 17.44 -23.33 -58.68
N SER A 190 17.52 -24.05 -59.80
CA SER A 190 18.45 -25.17 -59.98
C SER A 190 19.90 -24.66 -59.92
N PRO A 191 20.84 -25.43 -59.35
CA PRO A 191 22.26 -25.06 -59.39
C PRO A 191 22.87 -25.35 -60.77
N PRO A 192 23.82 -24.52 -61.26
CA PRO A 192 24.61 -24.85 -62.44
C PRO A 192 25.69 -25.90 -62.12
N ALA A 193 26.04 -26.67 -63.15
CA ALA A 193 26.98 -27.79 -63.16
C ALA A 193 28.43 -27.40 -62.80
#